data_AF-A0A5N5QYB7-F1
#
_entry.id   AF-A0A5N5QYB7-F1
#
_cell.length_a   1.000
_cell.length_b   1.000
_cell.length_c   1.000
_cell.angle_alpha   90.00
_cell.angle_beta   90.00
_cell.angle_gamma   90.00
#
_symmetry.space_group_name_H-M   'P 1'
#
loop_
_entity.id
_entity.type
_entity.pdbx_description
1 polymer ?
#
loop_
_entity_poly.entity_id
_entity_poly.type
_entity_poly.pdbx_seq_one_letter_code
_entity_poly.pdbx_strand_id
1 'polypeptide(L)'
;MFAASVRSRAVLHTARRVSNIRYASTKTLQETLQEIIPAKQAQIKDLRTNHASVKVGDVKIENIVGGMRGLKAMLWEGSVLDPNEGIRFHGLSIPDCQKVLPPAKGGQEIISESMLWLLLTGQVPSPEQVRDFSRSLAERGELPDHVAKLIDAFPQTLHPMTQLAMGVAALNHDSAFAAAYEKGIKKADYWQPVLEDSLDLVAKLPALAARIYRNVYHPGAQLAPIDKNLDLVGNYVNMLGYGDNKSMTEYLRLYIALHGDHEGGNVSAHTAHLVGSALSDPYLSYSAALLGLAGPLHGLANQEVLRWMLDMQKAVGEDPSHDQIKEYLWKTLKGGQVVPGYGHGVLRKPDPRFIALQQFSSSRAELKDSPIIRLVNKTSEVAPDVLTEHGKAKSVHPNVDAVSGCLLYHYGLTQFKYYTVIFGVSRALGLPIERPKSVSMADLQKIVDKA
;
A
#
# COMPACT_ATOMS: atom_id res chain seq x y z
N MET A 1 48.75 -64.67 -39.23
CA MET A 1 48.58 -63.19 -39.26
C MET A 1 47.52 -62.80 -38.24
N PHE A 2 47.40 -61.49 -37.97
CA PHE A 2 46.32 -60.77 -37.26
C PHE A 2 44.89 -61.34 -37.43
N ALA A 3 43.94 -61.17 -36.49
CA ALA A 3 43.95 -60.56 -35.15
C ALA A 3 42.73 -61.04 -34.31
N ALA A 4 42.69 -60.67 -33.03
CA ALA A 4 41.58 -61.00 -32.11
C ALA A 4 40.35 -60.08 -32.28
N SER A 5 39.18 -60.56 -31.84
CA SER A 5 37.96 -59.75 -31.67
C SER A 5 37.31 -60.06 -30.31
N VAL A 6 37.39 -59.12 -29.37
CA VAL A 6 36.84 -59.27 -28.01
C VAL A 6 35.58 -58.41 -27.88
N ARG A 7 34.42 -59.05 -27.67
CA ARG A 7 33.17 -58.35 -27.34
C ARG A 7 33.06 -58.10 -25.84
N SER A 8 33.54 -56.95 -25.39
CA SER A 8 33.24 -56.44 -24.04
C SER A 8 31.85 -55.81 -23.98
N ARG A 9 31.04 -56.19 -22.97
CA ARG A 9 29.81 -55.46 -22.60
C ARG A 9 30.12 -54.47 -21.47
N ALA A 10 30.40 -53.23 -21.83
CA ALA A 10 30.50 -52.14 -20.85
C ALA A 10 29.09 -51.67 -20.42
N VAL A 11 28.79 -51.73 -19.12
CA VAL A 11 27.56 -51.15 -18.55
C VAL A 11 27.81 -49.68 -18.23
N LEU A 12 27.20 -48.77 -19.00
CA LEU A 12 27.29 -47.33 -18.77
C LEU A 12 26.30 -46.89 -17.67
N HIS A 13 26.74 -46.97 -16.41
CA HIS A 13 26.06 -46.28 -15.31
C HIS A 13 26.32 -44.77 -15.40
N THR A 14 25.41 -44.04 -16.05
CA THR A 14 25.38 -42.57 -16.05
C THR A 14 24.88 -42.04 -14.70
N ALA A 15 25.79 -42.00 -13.72
CA ALA A 15 25.53 -41.42 -12.40
C ALA A 15 25.19 -39.93 -12.53
N ARG A 16 23.88 -39.62 -12.51
CA ARG A 16 23.34 -38.27 -12.62
C ARG A 16 23.67 -37.50 -11.34
N ARG A 17 24.83 -36.82 -11.30
CA ARG A 17 25.20 -35.90 -10.22
C ARG A 17 24.15 -34.78 -10.14
N VAL A 18 23.19 -34.93 -9.22
CA VAL A 18 22.35 -33.81 -8.78
C VAL A 18 23.27 -32.87 -8.01
N SER A 19 23.67 -31.78 -8.68
CA SER A 19 24.39 -30.70 -8.04
C SER A 19 23.43 -29.98 -7.10
N ASN A 20 23.43 -30.37 -5.82
CA ASN A 20 22.81 -29.60 -4.75
C ASN A 20 23.60 -28.29 -4.58
N ILE A 21 23.32 -27.32 -5.46
CA ILE A 21 23.73 -25.93 -5.31
C ILE A 21 22.95 -25.41 -4.10
N ARG A 22 23.57 -25.51 -2.92
CA ARG A 22 23.20 -24.70 -1.78
C ARG A 22 23.50 -23.26 -2.15
N TYR A 23 22.50 -22.55 -2.64
CA TYR A 23 22.48 -21.10 -2.56
C TYR A 23 22.79 -20.71 -1.12
N ALA A 24 23.64 -19.71 -0.91
CA ALA A 24 23.85 -19.16 0.43
C ALA A 24 22.49 -18.69 0.95
N SER A 25 22.14 -19.03 2.20
CA SER A 25 20.84 -18.65 2.76
C SER A 25 20.74 -17.12 2.74
N THR A 26 19.73 -16.62 2.05
CA THR A 26 19.24 -15.26 2.20
C THR A 26 18.91 -15.03 3.68
N LYS A 27 19.23 -13.83 4.20
CA LYS A 27 18.70 -13.43 5.50
C LYS A 27 17.20 -13.24 5.36
N THR A 28 16.45 -13.84 6.28
CA THR A 28 15.02 -13.61 6.43
C THR A 28 14.73 -12.19 6.92
N LEU A 29 13.50 -11.73 6.72
CA LEU A 29 13.03 -10.43 7.23
C LEU A 29 13.21 -10.31 8.75
N GLN A 30 12.97 -11.39 9.50
CA GLN A 30 13.12 -11.43 10.95
C GLN A 30 14.57 -11.28 11.39
N GLU A 31 15.53 -11.95 10.74
CA GLU A 31 16.96 -11.80 11.01
C GLU A 31 17.44 -10.38 10.67
N THR A 32 17.03 -9.82 9.53
CA THR A 32 17.36 -8.43 9.18
C THR A 32 16.77 -7.41 10.16
N LEU A 33 15.55 -7.64 10.66
CA LEU A 33 14.96 -6.82 11.73
C LEU A 33 15.75 -6.93 13.05
N GLN A 34 16.13 -8.16 13.44
CA GLN A 34 16.90 -8.40 14.66
C GLN A 34 18.28 -7.71 14.65
N GLU A 35 18.90 -7.55 13.48
CA GLU A 35 20.16 -6.82 13.31
C GLU A 35 20.02 -5.28 13.44
N ILE A 36 18.94 -4.68 12.92
CA ILE A 36 18.78 -3.22 12.92
C ILE A 36 18.11 -2.66 14.18
N ILE A 37 17.27 -3.45 14.86
CA ILE A 37 16.50 -2.99 16.03
C ILE A 37 17.39 -2.41 17.14
N PRO A 38 18.54 -3.01 17.52
CA PRO A 38 19.42 -2.45 18.55
C PRO A 38 19.94 -1.03 18.21
N ALA A 39 20.26 -0.75 16.95
CA ALA A 39 20.72 0.57 16.50
C ALA A 39 19.60 1.61 16.56
N LYS A 40 18.39 1.26 16.11
CA LYS A 40 17.19 2.11 16.22
C LYS A 40 16.81 2.37 17.70
N GLN A 41 16.92 1.37 18.56
CA GLN A 41 16.71 1.52 20.01
C GLN A 41 17.74 2.46 20.64
N ALA A 42 19.01 2.39 20.25
CA ALA A 42 20.05 3.31 20.70
C ALA A 42 19.73 4.76 20.28
N GLN A 43 19.29 4.97 19.03
CA GLN A 43 18.90 6.30 18.52
C GLN A 43 17.70 6.89 19.29
N ILE A 44 16.65 6.10 19.57
CA ILE A 44 15.52 6.54 20.41
C ILE A 44 15.97 6.85 21.85
N LYS A 45 16.88 6.06 22.41
CA LYS A 45 17.42 6.28 23.76
C LYS A 45 18.22 7.57 23.84
N ASP A 46 19.05 7.85 22.85
CA ASP A 46 19.85 9.07 22.75
C ASP A 46 18.97 10.33 22.68
N LEU A 47 18.01 10.38 21.74
CA LEU A 47 17.04 11.47 21.62
C LEU A 47 16.29 11.73 22.94
N ARG A 48 15.94 10.68 23.69
CA ARG A 48 15.25 10.78 24.99
C ARG A 48 16.14 11.17 26.16
N THR A 49 17.46 11.01 26.04
CA THR A 49 18.43 11.28 27.13
C THR A 49 19.07 12.65 26.95
N ASN A 50 19.49 12.96 25.72
CA ASN A 50 20.30 14.13 25.39
C ASN A 50 19.47 15.29 24.78
N HIS A 51 18.30 15.00 24.21
CA HIS A 51 17.53 15.97 23.40
C HIS A 51 16.06 16.15 23.81
N ALA A 52 15.63 15.60 24.94
CA ALA A 52 14.24 15.62 25.39
C ALA A 52 13.64 17.02 25.65
N SER A 53 14.48 18.05 25.84
CA SER A 53 14.08 19.45 26.05
C SER A 53 14.08 20.29 24.76
N VAL A 54 14.47 19.73 23.61
CA VAL A 54 14.56 20.46 22.33
C VAL A 54 13.16 20.75 21.77
N LYS A 55 12.87 22.02 21.48
CA LYS A 55 11.57 22.46 20.96
C LYS A 55 11.41 22.11 19.49
N VAL A 56 10.47 21.22 19.16
CA VAL A 56 10.19 20.82 17.76
C VAL A 56 9.23 21.78 17.01
N GLY A 57 8.49 22.60 17.75
CA GLY A 57 7.58 23.65 17.25
C GLY A 57 6.65 24.17 18.36
N ASP A 58 5.93 25.27 18.10
CA ASP A 58 4.97 25.85 19.05
C ASP A 58 3.56 25.24 18.92
N VAL A 59 2.78 25.30 20.00
CA VAL A 59 1.36 24.89 20.03
C VAL A 59 0.47 26.14 20.17
N LYS A 60 -0.52 26.28 19.30
CA LYS A 60 -1.49 27.38 19.30
C LYS A 60 -2.93 26.85 19.42
N ILE A 61 -3.85 27.75 19.78
CA ILE A 61 -5.30 27.48 19.82
C ILE A 61 -5.82 26.97 18.47
N GLU A 62 -5.35 27.53 17.34
CA GLU A 62 -5.73 27.07 15.99
C GLU A 62 -5.38 25.60 15.73
N ASN A 63 -4.35 25.06 16.39
CA ASN A 63 -3.96 23.67 16.24
C ASN A 63 -4.85 22.75 17.08
N ILE A 64 -5.20 23.16 18.30
CA ILE A 64 -6.05 22.38 19.22
C ILE A 64 -7.46 22.27 18.61
N VAL A 65 -8.07 23.40 18.25
CA VAL A 65 -9.41 23.43 17.63
C VAL A 65 -9.38 22.83 16.21
N GLY A 66 -8.29 23.00 15.47
CA GLY A 66 -8.14 22.54 14.09
C GLY A 66 -7.76 21.06 13.91
N GLY A 67 -7.79 20.24 14.97
CA GLY A 67 -7.49 18.80 14.90
C GLY A 67 -6.00 18.50 14.73
N MET A 68 -5.16 19.09 15.58
CA MET A 68 -3.67 19.02 15.56
C MET A 68 -3.02 19.51 14.26
N ARG A 69 -3.76 20.20 13.39
CA ARG A 69 -3.32 20.66 12.07
C ARG A 69 -1.98 21.41 12.14
N GLY A 70 -0.93 20.81 11.61
CA GLY A 70 0.41 21.41 11.49
C GLY A 70 1.37 21.15 12.66
N LEU A 71 0.91 20.63 13.81
CA LEU A 71 1.79 20.30 14.94
C LEU A 71 2.67 19.09 14.61
N LYS A 72 3.96 19.15 14.93
CA LYS A 72 4.79 17.93 15.04
C LYS A 72 4.69 17.40 16.47
N ALA A 73 4.28 16.15 16.65
CA ALA A 73 4.46 15.41 17.91
C ALA A 73 4.32 13.88 17.76
N MET A 74 4.45 13.33 16.55
CA MET A 74 4.59 11.88 16.33
C MET A 74 6.00 11.55 15.86
N LEU A 75 6.43 10.32 16.12
CA LEU A 75 7.52 9.67 15.40
C LEU A 75 6.92 8.74 14.33
N TRP A 76 7.49 8.72 13.13
CA TRP A 76 7.16 7.72 12.10
C TRP A 76 8.37 7.51 11.20
N GLU A 77 8.80 6.25 11.07
CA GLU A 77 10.05 5.92 10.38
C GLU A 77 9.82 5.48 8.92
N GLY A 78 8.69 4.84 8.61
CA GLY A 78 8.43 4.25 7.29
C GLY A 78 8.39 5.28 6.16
N SER A 79 7.70 6.41 6.37
CA SER A 79 7.60 7.49 5.38
C SER A 79 7.50 8.90 5.96
N VAL A 80 7.97 9.88 5.19
CA VAL A 80 7.87 11.32 5.51
C VAL A 80 7.56 12.10 4.22
N LEU A 81 6.68 13.11 4.31
CA LEU A 81 6.27 13.92 3.17
C LEU A 81 7.24 15.10 2.91
N ASP A 82 7.93 15.07 1.78
CA ASP A 82 8.66 16.22 1.24
C ASP A 82 7.69 17.17 0.51
N PRO A 83 7.61 18.47 0.85
CA PRO A 83 6.72 19.42 0.17
C PRO A 83 7.02 19.65 -1.32
N ASN A 84 8.23 19.30 -1.79
CA ASN A 84 8.73 19.59 -3.15
C ASN A 84 8.96 18.34 -4.02
N GLU A 85 9.11 17.16 -3.39
CA GLU A 85 9.32 15.85 -4.05
C GLU A 85 8.23 14.81 -3.72
N GLY A 86 7.34 15.09 -2.76
CA GLY A 86 6.25 14.18 -2.37
C GLY A 86 6.66 13.17 -1.30
N ILE A 87 5.91 12.08 -1.19
CA ILE A 87 6.15 11.07 -0.15
C ILE A 87 7.46 10.31 -0.41
N ARG A 88 8.26 10.14 0.64
CA ARG A 88 9.50 9.35 0.62
C ARG A 88 9.37 8.13 1.53
N PHE A 89 9.89 6.97 1.12
CA PHE A 89 9.96 5.74 1.93
C PHE A 89 11.40 5.52 2.42
N HIS A 90 11.64 5.61 3.73
CA HIS A 90 12.99 5.71 4.33
C HIS A 90 13.95 6.68 3.60
N GLY A 91 13.40 7.78 3.07
CA GLY A 91 14.14 8.80 2.30
C GLY A 91 14.19 8.60 0.78
N LEU A 92 13.89 7.40 0.25
CA LEU A 92 13.79 7.17 -1.19
C LEU A 92 12.54 7.82 -1.77
N SER A 93 12.66 8.52 -2.90
CA SER A 93 11.50 9.04 -3.65
C SER A 93 10.80 7.92 -4.42
N ILE A 94 9.55 8.12 -4.87
CA ILE A 94 8.85 7.12 -5.70
C ILE A 94 9.67 6.73 -6.95
N PRO A 95 10.22 7.67 -7.75
CA PRO A 95 11.12 7.31 -8.85
C PRO A 95 12.37 6.53 -8.45
N ASP A 96 12.88 6.69 -7.23
CA ASP A 96 14.04 5.92 -6.76
C ASP A 96 13.63 4.51 -6.32
N CYS A 97 12.50 4.37 -5.62
CA CYS A 97 11.89 3.07 -5.33
C CYS A 97 11.64 2.27 -6.62
N GLN A 98 11.16 2.91 -7.70
CA GLN A 98 10.94 2.27 -9.01
C GLN A 98 12.25 1.80 -9.69
N LYS A 99 13.42 2.34 -9.31
CA LYS A 99 14.73 1.91 -9.84
C LYS A 99 15.35 0.76 -9.04
N VAL A 100 15.08 0.69 -7.73
CA VAL A 100 15.85 -0.18 -6.80
C VAL A 100 15.06 -1.32 -6.18
N LEU A 101 13.73 -1.21 -6.02
CA LEU A 101 12.92 -2.27 -5.42
C LEU A 101 12.66 -3.38 -6.45
N PRO A 102 12.99 -4.65 -6.18
CA PRO A 102 12.76 -5.72 -7.15
C PRO A 102 11.26 -5.90 -7.47
N PRO A 103 10.90 -6.09 -8.75
CA PRO A 103 9.56 -6.45 -9.17
C PRO A 103 9.31 -7.97 -8.99
N ALA A 104 8.08 -8.42 -9.28
CA ALA A 104 7.77 -9.84 -9.43
C ALA A 104 8.60 -10.47 -10.56
N LYS A 105 8.79 -11.80 -10.52
CA LYS A 105 9.53 -12.55 -11.55
C LYS A 105 8.85 -12.42 -12.92
N GLY A 106 9.40 -11.57 -13.79
CA GLY A 106 8.85 -11.26 -15.11
C GLY A 106 7.82 -10.13 -15.13
N GLY A 107 7.62 -9.44 -14.00
CA GLY A 107 6.98 -8.13 -13.93
C GLY A 107 7.99 -6.99 -14.11
N GLN A 108 7.50 -5.76 -14.04
CA GLN A 108 8.24 -4.51 -14.18
C GLN A 108 7.97 -3.56 -13.01
N GLU A 109 6.76 -3.57 -12.44
CA GLU A 109 6.36 -2.65 -11.36
C GLU A 109 6.80 -3.13 -9.97
N ILE A 110 6.93 -2.19 -9.03
CA ILE A 110 7.18 -2.46 -7.59
C ILE A 110 6.05 -3.36 -7.04
N ILE A 111 6.40 -4.34 -6.19
CA ILE A 111 5.43 -5.22 -5.53
C ILE A 111 5.31 -4.97 -4.03
N SER A 112 4.31 -5.60 -3.40
CA SER A 112 4.00 -5.41 -1.98
C SER A 112 5.17 -5.79 -1.08
N GLU A 113 5.85 -6.87 -1.43
CA GLU A 113 6.88 -7.51 -0.63
C GLU A 113 8.19 -6.73 -0.61
N SER A 114 8.59 -6.16 -1.76
CA SER A 114 9.77 -5.28 -1.82
C SER A 114 9.52 -3.92 -1.17
N MET A 115 8.29 -3.39 -1.25
CA MET A 115 7.88 -2.20 -0.50
C MET A 115 7.81 -2.45 1.02
N LEU A 116 7.17 -3.55 1.45
CA LEU A 116 7.04 -3.91 2.87
C LEU A 116 8.40 -4.19 3.52
N TRP A 117 9.31 -4.84 2.79
CA TRP A 117 10.69 -5.01 3.25
C TRP A 117 11.38 -3.66 3.48
N LEU A 118 11.26 -2.72 2.53
CA LEU A 118 11.80 -1.36 2.70
C LEU A 118 11.18 -0.66 3.90
N LEU A 119 9.85 -0.66 4.04
CA LEU A 119 9.13 0.01 5.13
C LEU A 119 9.52 -0.54 6.51
N LEU A 120 9.71 -1.85 6.65
CA LEU A 120 10.11 -2.49 7.91
C LEU A 120 11.61 -2.36 8.22
N THR A 121 12.49 -2.44 7.22
CA THR A 121 13.94 -2.56 7.44
C THR A 121 14.75 -1.29 7.16
N GLY A 122 14.22 -0.36 6.37
CA GLY A 122 14.99 0.74 5.78
C GLY A 122 16.03 0.32 4.74
N GLN A 123 16.00 -0.95 4.30
CA GLN A 123 16.95 -1.52 3.33
C GLN A 123 16.24 -1.94 2.04
N VAL A 124 16.95 -1.90 0.92
CA VAL A 124 16.49 -2.47 -0.35
C VAL A 124 16.77 -3.98 -0.35
N PRO A 125 15.76 -4.85 -0.50
CA PRO A 125 15.97 -6.29 -0.53
C PRO A 125 16.59 -6.77 -1.84
N SER A 126 17.30 -7.90 -1.81
CA SER A 126 17.69 -8.59 -3.04
C SER A 126 16.49 -9.27 -3.72
N PRO A 127 16.55 -9.53 -5.05
CA PRO A 127 15.51 -10.30 -5.74
C PRO A 127 15.26 -11.70 -5.14
N GLU A 128 16.23 -12.28 -4.45
CA GLU A 128 16.12 -13.57 -3.74
C GLU A 128 15.25 -13.38 -2.49
N GLN A 129 15.61 -12.42 -1.63
CA GLN A 129 14.85 -12.09 -0.42
C GLN A 129 13.39 -11.76 -0.73
N VAL A 130 13.12 -11.05 -1.84
CA VAL A 130 11.75 -10.77 -2.30
C VAL A 130 11.00 -12.05 -2.66
N ARG A 131 11.61 -12.98 -3.41
CA ARG A 131 10.96 -14.26 -3.80
C ARG A 131 10.71 -15.17 -2.59
N ASP A 132 11.66 -15.22 -1.66
CA ASP A 132 11.55 -16.02 -0.44
C ASP A 132 10.48 -15.43 0.50
N PHE A 133 10.35 -14.09 0.54
CA PHE A 133 9.31 -13.40 1.30
C PHE A 133 7.92 -13.54 0.67
N SER A 134 7.78 -13.40 -0.66
CA SER A 134 6.53 -13.70 -1.38
C SER A 134 6.03 -15.13 -1.09
N ARG A 135 6.94 -16.10 -1.07
CA ARG A 135 6.63 -17.49 -0.70
C ARG A 135 6.14 -17.59 0.74
N SER A 136 6.86 -16.99 1.70
CA SER A 136 6.46 -16.98 3.11
C SER A 136 5.07 -16.38 3.33
N LEU A 137 4.73 -15.28 2.64
CA LEU A 137 3.39 -14.69 2.71
C LEU A 137 2.33 -15.59 2.04
N ALA A 138 2.62 -16.18 0.88
CA ALA A 138 1.70 -17.13 0.25
C ALA A 138 1.48 -18.40 1.12
N GLU A 139 2.45 -18.78 1.96
CA GLU A 139 2.34 -19.90 2.90
C GLU A 139 1.55 -19.56 4.18
N ARG A 140 1.34 -18.28 4.48
CA ARG A 140 0.54 -17.76 5.60
C ARG A 140 -0.88 -17.33 5.21
N GLY A 141 -1.18 -17.23 3.91
CA GLY A 141 -2.35 -16.51 3.40
C GLY A 141 -3.71 -17.23 3.47
N GLU A 142 -3.75 -18.49 3.90
CA GLU A 142 -5.01 -19.24 4.03
C GLU A 142 -5.90 -18.67 5.15
N LEU A 143 -7.21 -18.56 4.90
CA LEU A 143 -8.17 -18.05 5.86
C LEU A 143 -8.61 -19.14 6.85
N PRO A 144 -8.60 -18.86 8.17
CA PRO A 144 -9.23 -19.74 9.15
C PRO A 144 -10.72 -19.97 8.87
N ASP A 145 -11.15 -21.20 9.14
CA ASP A 145 -12.46 -21.73 8.75
C ASP A 145 -13.64 -21.00 9.45
N HIS A 146 -13.40 -20.36 10.59
CA HIS A 146 -14.38 -19.50 11.28
C HIS A 146 -14.52 -18.13 10.61
N VAL A 147 -13.42 -17.50 10.20
CA VAL A 147 -13.44 -16.20 9.48
C VAL A 147 -14.08 -16.39 8.11
N ALA A 148 -13.75 -17.48 7.41
CA ALA A 148 -14.40 -17.87 6.17
C ALA A 148 -15.94 -17.90 6.29
N LYS A 149 -16.47 -18.59 7.31
CA LYS A 149 -17.92 -18.71 7.55
C LYS A 149 -18.56 -17.40 8.03
N LEU A 150 -17.84 -16.57 8.78
CA LEU A 150 -18.32 -15.24 9.21
C LEU A 150 -18.57 -14.33 8.00
N ILE A 151 -17.66 -14.29 7.03
CA ILE A 151 -17.80 -13.47 5.82
C ILE A 151 -18.90 -13.98 4.89
N ASP A 152 -19.12 -15.30 4.85
CA ASP A 152 -20.22 -15.90 4.08
C ASP A 152 -21.60 -15.66 4.71
N ALA A 153 -21.66 -15.46 6.03
CA ALA A 153 -22.89 -15.16 6.75
C ALA A 153 -23.34 -13.69 6.67
N PHE A 154 -22.51 -12.79 6.11
CA PHE A 154 -22.87 -11.38 6.00
C PHE A 154 -23.88 -11.11 4.86
N PRO A 155 -24.90 -10.27 5.08
CA PRO A 155 -25.80 -9.86 4.01
C PRO A 155 -25.04 -8.99 3.00
N GLN A 156 -25.28 -9.19 1.71
CA GLN A 156 -24.62 -8.48 0.60
C GLN A 156 -24.77 -6.95 0.65
N THR A 157 -25.77 -6.46 1.40
CA THR A 157 -26.01 -5.03 1.63
C THR A 157 -25.06 -4.40 2.66
N LEU A 158 -24.36 -5.20 3.47
CA LEU A 158 -23.36 -4.72 4.44
C LEU A 158 -22.14 -4.16 3.70
N HIS A 159 -21.70 -2.96 4.07
CA HIS A 159 -20.66 -2.26 3.32
C HIS A 159 -19.32 -3.05 3.32
N PRO A 160 -18.62 -3.19 2.17
CA PRO A 160 -17.40 -4.01 2.07
C PRO A 160 -16.31 -3.67 3.10
N MET A 161 -16.13 -2.38 3.44
CA MET A 161 -15.20 -1.97 4.50
C MET A 161 -15.59 -2.46 5.90
N THR A 162 -16.89 -2.55 6.19
CA THR A 162 -17.38 -3.08 7.47
C THR A 162 -17.16 -4.58 7.53
N GLN A 163 -17.42 -5.30 6.43
CA GLN A 163 -17.11 -6.73 6.32
C GLN A 163 -15.61 -6.99 6.52
N LEU A 164 -14.76 -6.16 5.91
CA LEU A 164 -13.30 -6.26 6.03
C LEU A 164 -12.84 -6.00 7.46
N ALA A 165 -13.30 -4.93 8.11
CA ALA A 165 -12.95 -4.63 9.50
C ALA A 165 -13.39 -5.75 10.48
N MET A 166 -14.59 -6.30 10.30
CA MET A 166 -15.08 -7.42 11.12
C MET A 166 -14.31 -8.71 10.86
N GLY A 167 -13.99 -9.04 9.60
CA GLY A 167 -13.17 -10.20 9.25
C GLY A 167 -11.74 -10.10 9.78
N VAL A 168 -11.14 -8.91 9.73
CA VAL A 168 -9.85 -8.62 10.34
C VAL A 168 -9.90 -8.81 11.86
N ALA A 169 -10.92 -8.29 12.55
CA ALA A 169 -11.06 -8.50 13.99
C ALA A 169 -11.20 -9.99 14.34
N ALA A 170 -11.92 -10.77 13.53
CA ALA A 170 -12.11 -12.21 13.75
C ALA A 170 -10.84 -13.06 13.52
N LEU A 171 -9.79 -12.51 12.87
CA LEU A 171 -8.48 -13.15 12.78
C LEU A 171 -7.68 -13.06 14.10
N ASN A 172 -8.05 -12.18 15.04
CA ASN A 172 -7.31 -12.03 16.30
C ASN A 172 -7.40 -13.24 17.25
N HIS A 173 -8.33 -14.18 16.98
CA HIS A 173 -8.47 -15.45 17.70
C HIS A 173 -7.13 -16.20 17.83
N ASP A 174 -6.31 -16.15 16.77
CA ASP A 174 -5.04 -16.87 16.68
C ASP A 174 -3.82 -15.94 16.93
N SER A 175 -4.02 -14.78 17.57
CA SER A 175 -2.97 -13.78 17.80
C SER A 175 -1.82 -14.32 18.66
N ALA A 176 -0.64 -14.37 18.06
CA ALA A 176 0.61 -14.71 18.73
C ALA A 176 0.97 -13.65 19.79
N PHE A 177 0.68 -12.36 19.56
CA PHE A 177 0.98 -11.31 20.52
C PHE A 177 0.08 -11.40 21.76
N ALA A 178 -1.23 -11.53 21.60
CA ALA A 178 -2.16 -11.68 22.73
C ALA A 178 -1.78 -12.89 23.60
N ALA A 179 -1.57 -14.05 22.96
CA ALA A 179 -1.21 -15.29 23.64
C ALA A 179 0.21 -15.30 24.25
N ALA A 180 1.12 -14.42 23.80
CA ALA A 180 2.44 -14.22 24.41
C ALA A 180 2.40 -13.21 25.55
N TYR A 181 1.58 -12.15 25.42
CA TYR A 181 1.39 -11.13 26.45
C TYR A 181 0.77 -11.71 27.72
N GLU A 182 -0.29 -12.52 27.60
CA GLU A 182 -0.90 -13.25 28.72
C GLU A 182 0.11 -14.14 29.46
N LYS A 183 1.06 -14.74 28.73
CA LYS A 183 2.13 -15.59 29.29
C LYS A 183 3.32 -14.79 29.86
N GLY A 184 3.24 -13.46 29.90
CA GLY A 184 4.26 -12.61 30.51
C GLY A 184 5.56 -12.48 29.72
N ILE A 185 5.50 -12.51 28.37
CA ILE A 185 6.65 -12.19 27.51
C ILE A 185 7.28 -10.84 27.90
N LYS A 186 8.61 -10.71 27.76
CA LYS A 186 9.33 -9.48 28.14
C LYS A 186 9.05 -8.37 27.13
N LYS A 187 8.97 -7.13 27.62
CA LYS A 187 8.77 -5.91 26.79
C LYS A 187 9.81 -5.71 25.68
N ALA A 188 11.03 -6.21 25.86
CA ALA A 188 12.07 -6.16 24.82
C ALA A 188 11.77 -7.06 23.61
N ASP A 189 10.96 -8.10 23.81
CA ASP A 189 10.71 -9.17 22.83
C ASP A 189 9.32 -9.03 22.17
N TYR A 190 8.48 -8.08 22.62
CA TYR A 190 7.12 -7.81 22.10
C TYR A 190 7.06 -7.70 20.56
N TRP A 191 8.10 -7.15 19.94
CA TRP A 191 8.16 -6.96 18.48
C TRP A 191 8.13 -8.29 17.70
N GLN A 192 8.52 -9.41 18.30
CA GLN A 192 8.60 -10.71 17.62
C GLN A 192 7.21 -11.27 17.30
N PRO A 193 6.30 -11.52 18.26
CA PRO A 193 4.94 -11.95 17.94
C PRO A 193 4.09 -10.85 17.28
N VAL A 194 4.40 -9.56 17.50
CA VAL A 194 3.77 -8.46 16.74
C VAL A 194 4.15 -8.52 15.26
N LEU A 195 5.40 -8.86 14.92
CA LEU A 195 5.82 -9.09 13.54
C LEU A 195 5.07 -10.29 12.94
N GLU A 196 5.02 -11.43 13.63
CA GLU A 196 4.30 -12.61 13.14
C GLU A 196 2.82 -12.32 12.86
N ASP A 197 2.10 -11.71 13.81
CA ASP A 197 0.69 -11.31 13.62
C ASP A 197 0.52 -10.29 12.48
N SER A 198 1.48 -9.38 12.28
CA SER A 198 1.45 -8.40 11.19
C SER A 198 1.68 -9.04 9.82
N LEU A 199 2.59 -10.01 9.73
CA LEU A 199 2.88 -10.75 8.49
C LEU A 199 1.72 -11.69 8.12
N ASP A 200 1.14 -12.38 9.10
CA ASP A 200 -0.05 -13.21 8.92
C ASP A 200 -1.27 -12.38 8.49
N LEU A 201 -1.47 -11.20 9.09
CA LEU A 201 -2.50 -10.26 8.67
C LEU A 201 -2.31 -9.81 7.21
N VAL A 202 -1.11 -9.37 6.82
CA VAL A 202 -0.80 -8.98 5.43
C VAL A 202 -1.01 -10.14 4.46
N ALA A 203 -0.61 -11.36 4.83
CA ALA A 203 -0.77 -12.56 4.02
C ALA A 203 -2.24 -12.94 3.79
N LYS A 204 -3.07 -12.87 4.84
CA LYS A 204 -4.49 -13.30 4.81
C LYS A 204 -5.41 -12.23 4.19
N LEU A 205 -4.98 -10.97 4.16
CA LEU A 205 -5.77 -9.85 3.66
C LEU A 205 -6.24 -9.97 2.19
N PRO A 206 -5.42 -10.36 1.21
CA PRO A 206 -5.86 -10.66 -0.15
C PRO A 206 -7.02 -11.65 -0.24
N ALA A 207 -6.96 -12.75 0.52
CA ALA A 207 -8.00 -13.77 0.51
C ALA A 207 -9.29 -13.26 1.18
N LEU A 208 -9.16 -12.55 2.30
CA LEU A 208 -10.28 -11.94 3.01
C LEU A 208 -11.01 -10.91 2.13
N ALA A 209 -10.24 -10.00 1.52
CA ALA A 209 -10.75 -8.96 0.65
C ALA A 209 -11.43 -9.56 -0.60
N ALA A 210 -10.77 -10.51 -1.28
CA ALA A 210 -11.35 -11.17 -2.44
C ALA A 210 -12.62 -11.97 -2.10
N ARG A 211 -12.72 -12.59 -0.91
CA ARG A 211 -13.95 -13.26 -0.45
C ARG A 211 -15.11 -12.27 -0.36
N ILE A 212 -14.88 -11.10 0.23
CA ILE A 212 -15.87 -10.01 0.30
C ILE A 212 -16.26 -9.54 -1.12
N TYR A 213 -15.30 -9.43 -2.04
CA TYR A 213 -15.58 -9.08 -3.45
C TYR A 213 -16.49 -10.12 -4.12
N ARG A 214 -16.21 -11.42 -3.96
CA ARG A 214 -17.05 -12.50 -4.51
C ARG A 214 -18.43 -12.51 -3.86
N ASN A 215 -18.52 -12.53 -2.54
CA ASN A 215 -19.81 -12.65 -1.83
C ASN A 215 -20.77 -11.49 -2.16
N VAL A 216 -20.25 -10.27 -2.33
CA VAL A 216 -21.06 -9.07 -2.60
C VAL A 216 -21.39 -8.89 -4.10
N TYR A 217 -20.47 -9.22 -5.02
CA TYR A 217 -20.62 -8.86 -6.44
C TYR A 217 -20.67 -10.05 -7.42
N HIS A 218 -20.21 -11.23 -7.00
CA HIS A 218 -20.17 -12.46 -7.81
C HIS A 218 -20.61 -13.68 -6.97
N PRO A 219 -21.81 -13.68 -6.36
CA PRO A 219 -22.21 -14.70 -5.39
C PRO A 219 -22.16 -16.11 -5.97
N GLY A 220 -21.60 -17.05 -5.18
CA GLY A 220 -21.36 -18.42 -5.61
C GLY A 220 -20.08 -18.63 -6.43
N ALA A 221 -19.37 -17.57 -6.83
CA ALA A 221 -18.05 -17.71 -7.45
C ALA A 221 -17.01 -18.20 -6.43
N GLN A 222 -16.30 -19.28 -6.77
CA GLN A 222 -15.23 -19.81 -5.95
C GLN A 222 -14.01 -18.88 -5.95
N LEU A 223 -13.27 -18.86 -4.83
CA LEU A 223 -11.95 -18.27 -4.77
C LEU A 223 -10.95 -19.19 -5.46
N ALA A 224 -9.99 -18.60 -6.19
CA ALA A 224 -8.82 -19.34 -6.65
C ALA A 224 -7.99 -19.81 -5.43
N PRO A 225 -7.38 -21.01 -5.47
CA PRO A 225 -6.42 -21.42 -4.45
C PRO A 225 -5.17 -20.54 -4.52
N ILE A 226 -4.45 -20.42 -3.40
CA ILE A 226 -3.21 -19.64 -3.31
C ILE A 226 -2.08 -20.39 -4.04
N ASP A 227 -1.45 -19.73 -5.00
CA ASP A 227 -0.25 -20.22 -5.68
C ASP A 227 1.00 -19.67 -4.99
N LYS A 228 1.78 -20.58 -4.39
CA LYS A 228 3.06 -20.30 -3.72
C LYS A 228 4.20 -19.90 -4.69
N ASN A 229 3.90 -19.71 -5.96
CA ASN A 229 4.81 -19.18 -6.99
C ASN A 229 4.44 -17.77 -7.46
N LEU A 230 3.32 -17.22 -6.97
CA LEU A 230 2.91 -15.84 -7.18
C LEU A 230 3.20 -14.97 -5.95
N ASP A 231 3.44 -13.70 -6.20
CA ASP A 231 3.44 -12.62 -5.21
C ASP A 231 2.05 -12.42 -4.58
N LEU A 232 2.04 -11.66 -3.48
CA LEU A 232 0.84 -11.30 -2.71
C LEU A 232 -0.27 -10.73 -3.61
N VAL A 233 0.11 -9.90 -4.59
CA VAL A 233 -0.83 -9.24 -5.49
C VAL A 233 -1.27 -10.16 -6.63
N GLY A 234 -0.36 -10.95 -7.22
CA GLY A 234 -0.71 -12.01 -8.17
C GLY A 234 -1.79 -12.95 -7.62
N ASN A 235 -1.64 -13.38 -6.36
CA ASN A 235 -2.65 -14.15 -5.65
C ASN A 235 -3.96 -13.36 -5.46
N TYR A 236 -3.89 -12.08 -5.08
CA TYR A 236 -5.08 -11.22 -4.94
C TYR A 236 -5.87 -11.10 -6.25
N VAL A 237 -5.20 -10.82 -7.37
CA VAL A 237 -5.84 -10.64 -8.69
C VAL A 237 -6.46 -11.95 -9.20
N ASN A 238 -5.81 -13.10 -8.96
CA ASN A 238 -6.39 -14.42 -9.22
C ASN A 238 -7.68 -14.63 -8.43
N MET A 239 -7.67 -14.38 -7.12
CA MET A 239 -8.84 -14.56 -6.25
C MET A 239 -10.00 -13.61 -6.60
N LEU A 240 -9.70 -12.36 -6.99
CA LEU A 240 -10.68 -11.40 -7.53
C LEU A 240 -11.29 -11.86 -8.87
N GLY A 241 -10.60 -12.70 -9.64
CA GLY A 241 -11.07 -13.27 -10.91
C GLY A 241 -10.51 -12.62 -12.17
N TYR A 242 -9.40 -11.89 -12.05
CA TYR A 242 -8.77 -11.14 -13.15
C TYR A 242 -7.37 -11.66 -13.48
N GLY A 243 -7.01 -12.89 -13.06
CA GLY A 243 -5.64 -13.44 -13.11
C GLY A 243 -4.97 -13.43 -14.49
N ASP A 244 -5.75 -13.62 -15.56
CA ASP A 244 -5.26 -13.56 -16.94
C ASP A 244 -4.90 -12.12 -17.39
N ASN A 245 -5.45 -11.09 -16.72
CA ASN A 245 -5.21 -9.69 -17.02
C ASN A 245 -3.89 -9.21 -16.37
N LYS A 246 -2.77 -9.62 -16.98
CA LYS A 246 -1.41 -9.26 -16.57
C LYS A 246 -1.19 -7.75 -16.42
N SER A 247 -1.86 -6.93 -17.23
CA SER A 247 -1.78 -5.47 -17.16
C SER A 247 -2.43 -4.93 -15.87
N MET A 248 -3.60 -5.46 -15.51
CA MET A 248 -4.23 -5.18 -14.21
C MET A 248 -3.41 -5.72 -13.02
N THR A 249 -2.74 -6.87 -13.16
CA THR A 249 -1.85 -7.38 -12.10
C THR A 249 -0.67 -6.44 -11.84
N GLU A 250 -0.02 -5.95 -12.90
CA GLU A 250 1.03 -4.92 -12.78
C GLU A 250 0.48 -3.61 -12.21
N TYR A 251 -0.73 -3.19 -12.62
CA TYR A 251 -1.38 -2.01 -12.06
C TYR A 251 -1.64 -2.15 -10.56
N LEU A 252 -2.17 -3.29 -10.11
CA LEU A 252 -2.45 -3.50 -8.69
C LEU A 252 -1.17 -3.67 -7.87
N ARG A 253 -0.08 -4.22 -8.44
CA ARG A 253 1.25 -4.24 -7.80
C ARG A 253 1.71 -2.81 -7.52
N LEU A 254 1.73 -1.96 -8.54
CA LEU A 254 2.09 -0.55 -8.42
C LEU A 254 1.15 0.21 -7.46
N TYR A 255 -0.16 0.07 -7.62
CA TYR A 255 -1.17 0.71 -6.75
C TYR A 255 -0.93 0.35 -5.29
N ILE A 256 -0.74 -0.94 -4.99
CA ILE A 256 -0.57 -1.43 -3.62
C ILE A 256 0.76 -0.95 -3.01
N ALA A 257 1.84 -0.87 -3.78
CA ALA A 257 3.09 -0.29 -3.33
C ALA A 257 2.97 1.24 -3.08
N LEU A 258 2.35 2.00 -4.00
CA LEU A 258 2.25 3.46 -3.92
C LEU A 258 1.31 3.98 -2.83
N HIS A 259 0.32 3.19 -2.42
CA HIS A 259 -0.61 3.55 -1.34
C HIS A 259 -0.21 2.95 0.02
N GLY A 260 0.84 2.11 0.07
CA GLY A 260 1.23 1.32 1.24
C GLY A 260 1.42 2.14 2.52
N ASP A 261 2.10 3.27 2.42
CA ASP A 261 2.20 4.27 3.49
C ASP A 261 2.06 5.69 2.92
N HIS A 262 1.65 6.66 3.75
CA HIS A 262 1.73 8.09 3.47
C HIS A 262 1.66 8.88 4.79
N GLU A 263 2.75 8.84 5.56
CA GLU A 263 2.86 9.32 6.94
C GLU A 263 1.82 8.70 7.88
N GLY A 264 2.16 8.50 9.16
CA GLY A 264 1.13 8.10 10.13
C GLY A 264 0.07 9.15 10.44
N GLY A 265 0.18 10.33 9.81
CA GLY A 265 -0.79 11.40 9.86
C GLY A 265 -2.20 11.01 9.40
N ASN A 266 -2.37 10.04 8.51
CA ASN A 266 -3.71 9.71 8.00
C ASN A 266 -4.59 9.02 9.07
N VAL A 267 -5.93 9.15 9.00
CA VAL A 267 -6.82 8.72 10.11
C VAL A 267 -6.63 7.24 10.45
N SER A 268 -6.56 6.36 9.45
CA SER A 268 -6.28 4.93 9.65
C SER A 268 -4.97 4.68 10.38
N ALA A 269 -3.91 5.44 10.06
CA ALA A 269 -2.59 5.28 10.66
C ALA A 269 -2.49 5.83 12.10
N HIS A 270 -3.22 6.89 12.40
CA HIS A 270 -3.44 7.30 13.78
C HIS A 270 -4.17 6.22 14.58
N THR A 271 -5.29 5.72 14.07
CA THR A 271 -6.10 4.74 14.78
C THR A 271 -5.35 3.41 15.00
N ALA A 272 -4.52 2.98 14.04
CA ALA A 272 -3.63 1.84 14.21
C ALA A 272 -2.68 2.01 15.40
N HIS A 273 -2.08 3.20 15.59
CA HIS A 273 -1.32 3.48 16.81
C HIS A 273 -2.18 3.43 18.05
N LEU A 274 -3.27 4.20 18.07
CA LEU A 274 -3.95 4.57 19.29
C LEU A 274 -4.55 3.35 20.00
N VAL A 275 -4.84 2.31 19.22
CA VAL A 275 -5.26 0.99 19.69
C VAL A 275 -4.03 0.12 20.01
N GLY A 276 -2.98 0.11 19.18
CA GLY A 276 -1.75 -0.68 19.41
C GLY A 276 -0.86 -0.20 20.56
N SER A 277 -0.88 1.08 20.94
CA SER A 277 -0.09 1.63 22.05
C SER A 277 -0.70 1.35 23.43
N ALA A 278 -1.99 1.02 23.45
CA ALA A 278 -2.65 0.35 24.57
C ALA A 278 -2.29 -1.16 24.66
N LEU A 279 -1.37 -1.64 23.79
CA LEU A 279 -0.97 -3.04 23.64
C LEU A 279 -2.12 -3.96 23.19
N SER A 280 -2.94 -3.47 22.26
CA SER A 280 -3.79 -4.34 21.43
C SER A 280 -2.96 -5.05 20.37
N ASP A 281 -3.40 -6.23 19.92
CA ASP A 281 -2.77 -6.96 18.83
C ASP A 281 -2.89 -6.23 17.45
N PRO A 282 -2.09 -6.62 16.44
CA PRO A 282 -2.15 -6.01 15.11
C PRO A 282 -3.51 -6.14 14.41
N TYR A 283 -4.26 -7.22 14.63
CA TYR A 283 -5.57 -7.44 14.00
C TYR A 283 -6.60 -6.45 14.55
N LEU A 284 -6.72 -6.30 15.86
CA LEU A 284 -7.63 -5.32 16.47
C LEU A 284 -7.23 -3.88 16.12
N SER A 285 -5.93 -3.58 16.15
CA SER A 285 -5.38 -2.27 15.79
C SER A 285 -5.69 -1.89 14.34
N TYR A 286 -5.52 -2.84 13.43
CA TYR A 286 -5.82 -2.64 12.01
C TYR A 286 -7.32 -2.68 11.68
N SER A 287 -8.13 -3.46 12.40
CA SER A 287 -9.60 -3.40 12.29
C SER A 287 -10.13 -2.00 12.59
N ALA A 288 -9.65 -1.38 13.68
CA ALA A 288 -9.97 0.00 14.01
C ALA A 288 -9.45 0.98 12.95
N ALA A 289 -8.25 0.76 12.41
CA ALA A 289 -7.70 1.54 11.30
C ALA A 289 -8.60 1.48 10.04
N LEU A 290 -9.19 0.33 9.72
CA LEU A 290 -10.12 0.16 8.61
C LEU A 290 -11.45 0.87 8.82
N LEU A 291 -11.96 0.93 10.06
CA LEU A 291 -13.12 1.77 10.39
C LEU A 291 -12.81 3.26 10.21
N GLY A 292 -11.60 3.70 10.58
CA GLY A 292 -11.09 5.04 10.28
C GLY A 292 -10.92 5.31 8.77
N LEU A 293 -10.49 4.30 7.99
CA LEU A 293 -10.38 4.36 6.53
C LEU A 293 -11.74 4.43 5.83
N ALA A 294 -12.78 3.80 6.39
CA ALA A 294 -14.14 3.87 5.87
C ALA A 294 -14.79 5.28 5.99
N GLY A 295 -14.17 6.19 6.75
CA GLY A 295 -14.64 7.57 6.90
C GLY A 295 -14.63 8.34 5.56
N PRO A 296 -15.72 9.05 5.19
CA PRO A 296 -15.82 9.76 3.92
C PRO A 296 -14.66 10.72 3.62
N LEU A 297 -14.20 11.45 4.64
CA LEU A 297 -13.11 12.43 4.54
C LEU A 297 -11.70 11.79 4.44
N HIS A 298 -11.60 10.47 4.21
CA HIS A 298 -10.34 9.75 4.10
C HIS A 298 -10.36 8.72 2.96
N GLY A 299 -11.28 7.74 2.97
CA GLY A 299 -11.24 6.59 2.05
C GLY A 299 -11.99 6.71 0.73
N LEU A 300 -12.64 7.83 0.42
CA LEU A 300 -13.55 7.94 -0.74
C LEU A 300 -13.01 8.74 -1.94
N ALA A 301 -11.90 9.48 -1.80
CA ALA A 301 -11.42 10.42 -2.83
C ALA A 301 -11.29 9.81 -4.24
N ASN A 302 -10.67 8.64 -4.36
CA ASN A 302 -10.60 7.83 -5.59
C ASN A 302 -11.99 7.57 -6.24
N GLN A 303 -13.01 7.24 -5.43
CA GLN A 303 -14.37 7.02 -5.92
C GLN A 303 -15.07 8.32 -6.36
N GLU A 304 -14.78 9.44 -5.68
CA GLU A 304 -15.35 10.76 -5.98
C GLU A 304 -14.77 11.33 -7.27
N VAL A 305 -13.46 11.18 -7.49
CA VAL A 305 -12.81 11.45 -8.77
C VAL A 305 -13.47 10.66 -9.89
N LEU A 306 -13.62 9.33 -9.75
CA LEU A 306 -14.16 8.52 -10.83
C LEU A 306 -15.60 8.90 -11.19
N ARG A 307 -16.46 9.18 -10.20
CA ARG A 307 -17.82 9.69 -10.45
C ARG A 307 -17.77 10.99 -11.26
N TRP A 308 -17.00 11.96 -10.80
CA TRP A 308 -16.90 13.28 -11.45
C TRP A 308 -16.28 13.20 -12.86
N MET A 309 -15.31 12.31 -13.10
CA MET A 309 -14.73 12.04 -14.43
C MET A 309 -15.75 11.40 -15.37
N LEU A 310 -16.58 10.47 -14.90
CA LEU A 310 -17.64 9.85 -15.71
C LEU A 310 -18.80 10.82 -15.97
N ASP A 311 -19.17 11.66 -14.99
CA ASP A 311 -20.16 12.74 -15.19
C ASP A 311 -19.65 13.81 -16.17
N MET A 312 -18.34 14.14 -16.14
CA MET A 312 -17.69 14.96 -17.15
C MET A 312 -17.76 14.28 -18.53
N GLN A 313 -17.32 13.03 -18.66
CA GLN A 313 -17.33 12.28 -19.92
C GLN A 313 -18.73 12.20 -20.54
N LYS A 314 -19.76 12.01 -19.70
CA LYS A 314 -21.18 12.02 -20.10
C LYS A 314 -21.66 13.39 -20.58
N ALA A 315 -21.06 14.48 -20.10
CA ALA A 315 -21.44 15.85 -20.43
C ALA A 315 -20.69 16.46 -21.63
N VAL A 316 -19.43 16.07 -21.86
CA VAL A 316 -18.58 16.62 -22.95
C VAL A 316 -18.12 15.60 -24.00
N GLY A 317 -18.39 14.31 -23.80
CA GLY A 317 -18.04 13.23 -24.73
C GLY A 317 -16.79 12.44 -24.35
N GLU A 318 -16.46 11.43 -25.16
CA GLU A 318 -15.33 10.50 -24.95
C GLU A 318 -13.95 11.05 -25.38
N ASP A 319 -13.92 12.09 -26.22
CA ASP A 319 -12.68 12.80 -26.55
C ASP A 319 -12.90 14.32 -26.66
N PRO A 320 -13.13 15.02 -25.54
CA PRO A 320 -13.40 16.45 -25.54
C PRO A 320 -12.14 17.28 -25.86
N SER A 321 -12.35 18.51 -26.31
CA SER A 321 -11.30 19.53 -26.43
C SER A 321 -10.90 20.09 -25.07
N HIS A 322 -9.75 20.77 -25.03
CA HIS A 322 -9.28 21.43 -23.80
C HIS A 322 -10.21 22.57 -23.37
N ASP A 323 -10.89 23.23 -24.31
CA ASP A 323 -11.89 24.25 -24.02
C ASP A 323 -13.16 23.65 -23.37
N GLN A 324 -13.63 22.49 -23.83
CA GLN A 324 -14.77 21.80 -23.21
C GLN A 324 -14.46 21.34 -21.78
N ILE A 325 -13.23 20.86 -21.55
CA ILE A 325 -12.73 20.53 -20.20
C ILE A 325 -12.64 21.80 -19.35
N LYS A 326 -12.09 22.90 -19.88
CA LYS A 326 -12.00 24.21 -19.21
C LYS A 326 -13.39 24.74 -18.84
N GLU A 327 -14.38 24.61 -19.72
CA GLU A 327 -15.76 24.99 -19.44
C GLU A 327 -16.36 24.13 -18.31
N TYR A 328 -16.19 22.81 -18.33
CA TYR A 328 -16.71 21.92 -17.30
C TYR A 328 -16.04 22.14 -15.92
N LEU A 329 -14.72 22.38 -15.91
CA LEU A 329 -14.00 22.81 -14.70
C LEU A 329 -14.56 24.12 -14.16
N TRP A 330 -14.75 25.13 -15.02
CA TRP A 330 -15.35 26.41 -14.61
C TRP A 330 -16.80 26.26 -14.15
N LYS A 331 -17.60 25.39 -14.75
CA LYS A 331 -18.96 25.03 -14.33
C LYS A 331 -18.97 24.41 -12.93
N THR A 332 -18.05 23.49 -12.67
CA THR A 332 -17.85 22.87 -11.34
C THR A 332 -17.55 23.94 -10.28
N LEU A 333 -16.54 24.79 -10.54
CA LEU A 333 -16.10 25.84 -9.61
C LEU A 333 -17.14 26.96 -9.40
N LYS A 334 -17.88 27.35 -10.45
CA LYS A 334 -18.98 28.33 -10.38
C LYS A 334 -20.22 27.77 -9.67
N GLY A 335 -20.43 26.44 -9.72
CA GLY A 335 -21.41 25.72 -8.92
C GLY A 335 -21.05 25.58 -7.43
N GLY A 336 -19.94 26.18 -6.98
CA GLY A 336 -19.48 26.11 -5.58
C GLY A 336 -18.80 24.80 -5.19
N GLN A 337 -18.59 23.90 -6.15
CA GLN A 337 -17.90 22.62 -5.93
C GLN A 337 -16.38 22.78 -6.05
N VAL A 338 -15.64 21.80 -5.53
CA VAL A 338 -14.19 21.64 -5.78
C VAL A 338 -13.95 20.66 -6.94
N VAL A 339 -12.79 20.74 -7.58
CA VAL A 339 -12.35 19.74 -8.57
C VAL A 339 -11.75 18.55 -7.83
N PRO A 340 -12.36 17.34 -7.85
CA PRO A 340 -11.86 16.20 -7.08
C PRO A 340 -10.47 15.75 -7.53
N GLY A 341 -9.62 15.35 -6.58
CA GLY A 341 -8.24 14.93 -6.85
C GLY A 341 -7.22 16.08 -6.99
N TYR A 342 -7.66 17.34 -6.99
CA TYR A 342 -6.80 18.53 -7.03
C TYR A 342 -6.95 19.34 -5.73
N GLY A 343 -6.11 20.37 -5.53
CA GLY A 343 -6.24 21.27 -4.37
C GLY A 343 -5.46 20.88 -3.11
N HIS A 344 -4.66 19.81 -3.15
CA HIS A 344 -4.03 19.24 -1.94
C HIS A 344 -2.99 20.19 -1.31
N GLY A 345 -3.39 20.87 -0.23
CA GLY A 345 -2.72 22.05 0.34
C GLY A 345 -1.36 21.85 1.04
N VAL A 346 -0.58 20.85 0.64
CA VAL A 346 0.80 20.60 1.10
C VAL A 346 1.79 20.40 -0.08
N LEU A 347 1.33 19.82 -1.19
CA LEU A 347 2.19 19.49 -2.34
C LEU A 347 2.40 20.72 -3.24
N ARG A 348 3.66 21.05 -3.56
CA ARG A 348 4.04 22.19 -4.43
C ARG A 348 4.28 21.80 -5.90
N LYS A 349 4.07 20.52 -6.24
CA LYS A 349 4.19 19.90 -7.56
C LYS A 349 3.15 18.76 -7.65
N PRO A 350 2.90 18.15 -8.82
CA PRO A 350 2.12 16.92 -8.91
C PRO A 350 2.66 15.82 -7.99
N ASP A 351 1.75 15.05 -7.40
CA ASP A 351 2.07 13.91 -6.54
C ASP A 351 2.93 12.90 -7.33
N PRO A 352 4.11 12.47 -6.84
CA PRO A 352 4.95 11.52 -7.56
C PRO A 352 4.24 10.18 -7.79
N ARG A 353 3.22 9.83 -6.99
CA ARG A 353 2.37 8.67 -7.19
C ARG A 353 1.37 8.86 -8.34
N PHE A 354 0.87 10.08 -8.55
CA PHE A 354 0.11 10.42 -9.77
C PHE A 354 1.01 10.30 -11.00
N ILE A 355 2.22 10.85 -10.94
CA ILE A 355 3.21 10.77 -12.04
C ILE A 355 3.51 9.30 -12.37
N ALA A 356 3.75 8.44 -11.36
CA ALA A 356 3.98 7.02 -11.59
C ALA A 356 2.79 6.31 -12.27
N LEU A 357 1.55 6.61 -11.88
CA LEU A 357 0.35 6.05 -12.53
C LEU A 357 0.09 6.63 -13.93
N GLN A 358 0.47 7.88 -14.19
CA GLN A 358 0.44 8.48 -15.53
C GLN A 358 1.51 7.87 -16.45
N GLN A 359 2.72 7.61 -15.94
CA GLN A 359 3.77 6.88 -16.65
C GLN A 359 3.35 5.42 -16.95
N PHE A 360 2.78 4.72 -15.96
CA PHE A 360 2.19 3.39 -16.11
C PHE A 360 1.13 3.36 -17.23
N SER A 361 0.30 4.40 -17.31
CA SER A 361 -0.69 4.60 -18.38
C SER A 361 -0.06 4.90 -19.74
N SER A 362 1.08 5.57 -19.75
CA SER A 362 1.76 6.04 -20.96
C SER A 362 2.70 5.01 -21.59
N SER A 363 3.09 3.97 -20.85
CA SER A 363 3.89 2.84 -21.36
C SER A 363 3.06 1.74 -22.04
N ARG A 364 1.75 1.71 -21.79
CA ARG A 364 0.82 0.64 -22.21
C ARG A 364 -0.13 1.14 -23.30
N ALA A 365 -0.46 0.30 -24.28
CA ALA A 365 -1.22 0.73 -25.48
C ALA A 365 -2.72 0.79 -25.17
N GLU A 366 -3.23 -0.26 -24.53
CA GLU A 366 -4.62 -0.42 -24.10
C GLU A 366 -5.12 0.73 -23.20
N LEU A 367 -4.21 1.40 -22.47
CA LEU A 367 -4.51 2.55 -21.62
C LEU A 367 -4.54 3.88 -22.36
N LYS A 368 -3.91 4.01 -23.53
CA LYS A 368 -3.97 5.22 -24.38
C LYS A 368 -5.29 5.32 -25.13
N ASP A 369 -5.78 4.17 -25.58
CA ASP A 369 -7.04 4.08 -26.32
C ASP A 369 -8.27 4.14 -25.39
N SER A 370 -8.07 4.03 -24.07
CA SER A 370 -9.09 4.19 -23.03
C SER A 370 -9.61 5.64 -22.93
N PRO A 371 -10.91 5.90 -23.22
CA PRO A 371 -11.46 7.26 -23.17
C PRO A 371 -11.36 7.93 -21.79
N ILE A 372 -11.55 7.17 -20.70
CA ILE A 372 -11.49 7.70 -19.34
C ILE A 372 -10.06 8.10 -18.95
N ILE A 373 -9.03 7.40 -19.44
CA ILE A 373 -7.62 7.73 -19.16
C ILE A 373 -7.16 8.92 -20.00
N ARG A 374 -7.60 9.03 -21.26
CA ARG A 374 -7.40 10.27 -22.04
C ARG A 374 -8.02 11.48 -21.35
N LEU A 375 -9.24 11.33 -20.81
CA LEU A 375 -9.91 12.41 -20.10
C LEU A 375 -9.15 12.83 -18.82
N VAL A 376 -8.64 11.88 -18.04
CA VAL A 376 -7.77 12.17 -16.88
C VAL A 376 -6.51 12.95 -17.31
N ASN A 377 -5.83 12.51 -18.36
CA ASN A 377 -4.60 13.16 -18.85
C ASN A 377 -4.88 14.60 -19.33
N LYS A 378 -5.83 14.79 -20.25
CA LYS A 378 -6.24 16.13 -20.72
C LYS A 378 -6.70 17.03 -19.56
N THR A 379 -7.39 16.47 -18.55
CA THR A 379 -7.78 17.22 -17.34
C THR A 379 -6.57 17.63 -16.50
N SER A 380 -5.53 16.79 -16.41
CA SER A 380 -4.30 17.13 -15.69
C SER A 380 -3.46 18.21 -16.36
N GLU A 381 -3.64 18.42 -17.67
CA GLU A 381 -3.06 19.53 -18.43
C GLU A 381 -3.85 20.84 -18.24
N VAL A 382 -5.18 20.78 -18.23
CA VAL A 382 -6.06 21.98 -18.20
C VAL A 382 -6.39 22.46 -16.78
N ALA A 383 -6.57 21.56 -15.80
CA ALA A 383 -7.00 21.92 -14.45
C ALA A 383 -6.03 22.84 -13.67
N PRO A 384 -4.69 22.72 -13.78
CA PRO A 384 -3.77 23.59 -13.06
C PRO A 384 -3.96 25.08 -13.37
N ASP A 385 -4.16 25.42 -14.65
CA ASP A 385 -4.37 26.79 -15.09
C ASP A 385 -5.73 27.33 -14.62
N VAL A 386 -6.81 26.54 -14.74
CA VAL A 386 -8.15 26.94 -14.28
C VAL A 386 -8.20 27.14 -12.77
N LEU A 387 -7.51 26.29 -12.00
CA LEU A 387 -7.42 26.44 -10.54
C LEU A 387 -6.54 27.64 -10.12
N THR A 388 -5.55 28.00 -10.95
CA THR A 388 -4.76 29.23 -10.78
C THR A 388 -5.60 30.47 -11.08
N GLU A 389 -6.33 30.47 -12.20
CA GLU A 389 -7.25 31.54 -12.63
C GLU A 389 -8.40 31.76 -11.61
N HIS A 390 -8.83 30.70 -10.92
CA HIS A 390 -9.83 30.76 -9.83
C HIS A 390 -9.27 31.30 -8.50
N GLY A 391 -7.95 31.25 -8.28
CA GLY A 391 -7.25 31.89 -7.17
C GLY A 391 -7.52 31.35 -5.74
N LYS A 392 -8.44 30.39 -5.54
CA LYS A 392 -8.80 29.86 -4.21
C LYS A 392 -7.98 28.63 -3.79
N ALA A 393 -7.34 27.94 -4.73
CA ALA A 393 -6.62 26.70 -4.47
C ALA A 393 -5.22 26.96 -3.87
N LYS A 394 -4.85 26.26 -2.78
CA LYS A 394 -3.51 26.36 -2.18
C LYS A 394 -2.42 25.57 -2.92
N SER A 395 -2.85 24.64 -3.77
CA SER A 395 -2.05 23.92 -4.74
C SER A 395 -2.96 23.57 -5.91
N VAL A 396 -2.44 23.61 -7.13
CA VAL A 396 -3.24 23.42 -8.36
C VAL A 396 -2.99 22.05 -9.01
N HIS A 397 -2.23 21.19 -8.35
CA HIS A 397 -1.75 19.93 -8.91
C HIS A 397 -2.59 18.71 -8.48
N PRO A 398 -2.61 17.64 -9.28
CA PRO A 398 -3.30 16.39 -8.95
C PRO A 398 -2.57 15.56 -7.88
N ASN A 399 -3.37 14.76 -7.16
CA ASN A 399 -2.91 13.68 -6.28
C ASN A 399 -3.14 12.29 -6.92
N VAL A 400 -2.69 11.22 -6.25
CA VAL A 400 -2.86 9.83 -6.74
C VAL A 400 -4.33 9.40 -6.99
N ASP A 401 -5.29 9.99 -6.28
CA ASP A 401 -6.72 9.69 -6.44
C ASP A 401 -7.25 10.18 -7.80
N ALA A 402 -6.64 11.22 -8.38
CA ALA A 402 -7.04 11.83 -9.65
C ALA A 402 -6.98 10.87 -10.87
N VAL A 403 -6.32 9.72 -10.75
CA VAL A 403 -6.15 8.72 -11.83
C VAL A 403 -6.49 7.28 -11.40
N SER A 404 -6.23 6.90 -10.14
CA SER A 404 -6.29 5.49 -9.72
C SER A 404 -7.69 4.86 -9.81
N GLY A 405 -8.77 5.61 -9.61
CA GLY A 405 -10.14 5.12 -9.83
C GLY A 405 -10.42 4.81 -11.31
N CYS A 406 -9.89 5.61 -12.22
CA CYS A 406 -10.09 5.46 -13.66
C CYS A 406 -9.34 4.24 -14.24
N LEU A 407 -8.18 3.89 -13.66
CA LEU A 407 -7.45 2.67 -14.00
C LEU A 407 -8.19 1.41 -13.50
N LEU A 408 -8.70 1.41 -12.26
CA LEU A 408 -9.55 0.32 -11.75
C LEU A 408 -10.79 0.10 -12.65
N TYR A 409 -11.44 1.19 -13.03
CA TYR A 409 -12.61 1.17 -13.91
C TYR A 409 -12.30 0.60 -15.30
N HIS A 410 -11.21 1.05 -15.94
CA HIS A 410 -10.80 0.55 -17.26
C HIS A 410 -10.55 -0.97 -17.26
N TYR A 411 -9.89 -1.50 -16.22
CA TYR A 411 -9.64 -2.94 -16.11
C TYR A 411 -10.88 -3.77 -15.69
N GLY A 412 -12.05 -3.15 -15.56
CA GLY A 412 -13.32 -3.83 -15.28
C GLY A 412 -13.65 -4.02 -13.80
N LEU A 413 -12.86 -3.46 -12.87
CA LEU A 413 -13.30 -3.29 -11.48
C LEU A 413 -14.20 -2.05 -11.39
N THR A 414 -15.48 -2.21 -11.71
CA THR A 414 -16.46 -1.11 -11.74
C THR A 414 -17.23 -0.92 -10.43
N GLN A 415 -16.90 -1.69 -9.39
CA GLN A 415 -17.62 -1.73 -8.11
C GLN A 415 -17.06 -0.69 -7.12
N PHE A 416 -17.40 0.60 -7.26
CA PHE A 416 -16.67 1.70 -6.59
C PHE A 416 -16.59 1.56 -5.05
N LYS A 417 -17.65 1.04 -4.40
CA LYS A 417 -17.68 0.78 -2.94
C LYS A 417 -16.56 -0.16 -2.46
N TYR A 418 -15.99 -0.96 -3.35
CA TYR A 418 -14.89 -1.87 -3.08
C TYR A 418 -13.50 -1.20 -3.18
N TYR A 419 -13.36 -0.03 -3.81
CA TYR A 419 -12.04 0.59 -4.00
C TYR A 419 -11.32 0.90 -2.68
N THR A 420 -12.08 1.27 -1.64
CA THR A 420 -11.54 1.51 -0.29
C THR A 420 -11.04 0.21 0.36
N VAL A 421 -11.55 -0.97 -0.03
CA VAL A 421 -11.00 -2.28 0.41
C VAL A 421 -9.64 -2.54 -0.23
N ILE A 422 -9.46 -2.20 -1.52
CA ILE A 422 -8.15 -2.27 -2.20
C ILE A 422 -7.16 -1.30 -1.53
N PHE A 423 -7.60 -0.09 -1.18
CA PHE A 423 -6.81 0.86 -0.41
C PHE A 423 -6.46 0.33 0.98
N GLY A 424 -7.39 -0.37 1.65
CA GLY A 424 -7.13 -1.08 2.90
C GLY A 424 -6.01 -2.12 2.76
N VAL A 425 -6.18 -3.10 1.87
CA VAL A 425 -5.17 -4.15 1.58
C VAL A 425 -3.79 -3.54 1.30
N SER A 426 -3.73 -2.41 0.59
CA SER A 426 -2.49 -1.67 0.41
C SER A 426 -1.96 -1.06 1.71
N ARG A 427 -2.77 -0.28 2.41
CA ARG A 427 -2.35 0.48 3.59
C ARG A 427 -1.86 -0.43 4.73
N ALA A 428 -2.28 -1.69 4.78
CA ALA A 428 -1.73 -2.69 5.70
C ALA A 428 -0.19 -2.82 5.66
N LEU A 429 0.45 -2.56 4.52
CA LEU A 429 1.91 -2.64 4.38
C LEU A 429 2.68 -1.59 5.22
N GLY A 430 2.01 -0.54 5.70
CA GLY A 430 2.65 0.63 6.28
C GLY A 430 1.90 1.27 7.43
N LEU A 431 1.33 0.50 8.37
CA LEU A 431 0.55 1.02 9.51
C LEU A 431 1.18 0.96 10.94
N PRO A 432 2.46 1.32 11.18
CA PRO A 432 2.99 1.46 12.55
C PRO A 432 3.09 2.92 13.08
N ILE A 433 2.11 3.35 13.92
CA ILE A 433 2.32 4.18 15.16
C ILE A 433 2.68 5.74 15.00
N GLU A 434 1.94 6.92 15.06
CA GLU A 434 0.60 7.60 15.36
C GLU A 434 0.44 8.99 14.64
N ARG A 435 -0.72 9.66 14.42
CA ARG A 435 -0.82 11.13 14.04
C ARG A 435 -0.78 12.08 15.26
N PRO A 436 0.19 13.03 15.42
CA PRO A 436 0.14 14.36 14.72
C PRO A 436 0.98 14.49 13.41
N LYS A 437 1.75 15.56 13.15
CA LYS A 437 2.65 15.61 11.95
C LYS A 437 3.93 14.84 12.24
N SER A 438 4.32 14.00 11.28
CA SER A 438 5.52 13.18 11.33
C SER A 438 6.81 13.97 11.27
N VAL A 439 7.76 13.40 12.00
CA VAL A 439 9.21 13.54 11.83
C VAL A 439 9.79 12.13 11.96
N SER A 440 10.75 11.78 11.12
CA SER A 440 11.62 10.64 11.39
C SER A 440 12.66 11.01 12.47
N MET A 441 13.36 10.03 13.03
CA MET A 441 14.53 10.32 13.89
C MET A 441 15.62 11.13 13.16
N ALA A 442 15.74 10.97 11.83
CA ALA A 442 16.65 11.78 11.03
C ALA A 442 16.17 13.25 10.91
N ASP A 443 14.86 13.51 10.94
CA ASP A 443 14.31 14.87 10.94
C ASP A 443 14.35 15.52 12.33
N LEU A 444 14.27 14.72 13.40
CA LEU A 444 14.57 15.16 14.75
C LEU A 444 16.04 15.57 14.88
N GLN A 445 16.98 14.78 14.35
CA GLN A 445 18.41 15.16 14.33
C GLN A 445 18.63 16.49 13.60
N LYS A 446 18.05 16.66 12.40
CA LYS A 446 18.10 17.95 11.64
C LYS A 446 17.46 19.16 12.35
N ILE A 447 16.74 18.96 13.46
CA ILE A 447 16.21 20.00 14.35
C ILE A 447 17.21 20.25 15.50
N VAL A 448 17.75 19.17 16.09
CA VAL A 448 18.81 19.23 17.10
C VAL A 448 20.06 19.95 16.58
N ASP A 449 20.52 19.61 15.37
CA ASP A 449 21.73 20.18 14.73
C ASP A 449 21.61 21.69 14.39
N LYS A 450 20.50 22.33 14.76
CA LYS A 450 20.17 23.74 14.48
C LYS A 450 19.72 24.52 15.73
N ALA A 451 19.75 23.89 16.91
CA ALA A 451 19.28 24.44 18.18
C ALA A 451 20.44 24.81 19.11
#